data_AF-U6GDL9-F1
#
_entry.id   AF-U6GDL9-F1
#
_cell.length_a   1.000
_cell.length_b   1.000
_cell.length_c   1.000
_cell.angle_alpha   90.00
_cell.angle_beta   90.00
_cell.angle_gamma   90.00
#
_symmetry.space_group_name_H-M   'P 1'
#
loop_
_entity.id
_entity.type
_entity.pdbx_description
1 polymer ?
#
loop_
_entity_poly.entity_id
_entity_poly.type
_entity_poly.pdbx_seq_one_letter_code
_entity_poly.pdbx_strand_id
1 'polypeptide(L)'
;MPSTHTHQQQQQQLLLLQKQQQQQQQHLEVLSENHHHLHQQDGSHRQQQQQQEPQQQLQPQQQQQQQQLLAAAAAAALNAYAPYSKSRVGVSVLGTDGRIYVGCTFDSAAYPCSVCAAHIAVAQAATKGRARVAACAAVRIIREGEEAADFILNGCCLEWLSEYAGDAEVYVHCAEVAEGSAAAAGTAAAAAGALTPTAVAAAAAGALTPAAAAAAAAAAAASYKLSFLLPFAQRLQQPFAAPFAALPPFDDVTTEDGKAADAEARALLHAAAAAAATSCCWKSAVRVGCALQTEHQILISAANAETKALGIG
;
A
#
# COMPACT_ATOMS: atom_id res chain seq x y z
N MET A 1 11.31 15.02 69.02
CA MET A 1 10.37 15.90 68.30
C MET A 1 10.89 16.13 66.88
N PRO A 2 10.66 15.21 65.92
CA PRO A 2 10.90 15.49 64.51
C PRO A 2 9.65 16.21 63.98
N SER A 3 9.50 17.47 64.40
CA SER A 3 8.27 18.24 64.27
C SER A 3 8.36 19.22 63.10
N THR A 4 7.23 19.37 62.42
CA THR A 4 6.86 20.42 61.44
C THR A 4 7.61 20.48 60.11
N HIS A 5 8.94 20.36 60.07
CA HIS A 5 9.71 20.63 58.84
C HIS A 5 9.54 19.56 57.74
N THR A 6 9.44 18.28 58.11
CA THR A 6 9.25 17.16 57.17
C THR A 6 7.84 17.11 56.59
N HIS A 7 6.84 17.47 57.41
CA HIS A 7 5.45 17.57 56.95
C HIS A 7 5.24 18.74 56.00
N GLN A 8 5.89 19.88 56.26
CA GLN A 8 5.83 21.04 55.37
C GLN A 8 6.48 20.74 54.01
N GLN A 9 7.60 20.01 53.98
CA GLN A 9 8.21 19.55 52.72
C GLN A 9 7.31 18.57 51.94
N GLN A 10 6.70 17.59 52.61
CA GLN A 10 5.75 16.68 51.95
C GLN A 10 4.54 17.41 51.39
N GLN A 11 3.98 18.38 52.12
CA GLN A 11 2.85 19.18 51.63
C GLN A 11 3.25 20.05 50.42
N GLN A 12 4.45 20.63 50.41
CA GLN A 12 4.95 21.37 49.25
C GLN A 12 5.16 20.46 48.04
N GLN A 13 5.67 19.25 48.22
CA GLN A 13 5.83 18.27 47.14
C GLN A 13 4.49 17.83 46.54
N LEU A 14 3.49 17.55 47.38
CA LEU A 14 2.14 17.19 46.92
C LEU A 14 1.48 18.34 46.15
N LEU A 15 1.62 19.58 46.61
CA LEU A 15 1.10 20.75 45.92
C LEU A 15 1.77 20.93 44.54
N LEU A 16 3.08 20.67 44.45
CA LEU A 16 3.82 20.75 43.20
C LEU A 16 3.38 19.67 42.20
N LEU A 17 3.17 18.44 42.69
CA LEU A 17 2.66 17.32 41.90
C LEU A 17 1.23 17.62 41.37
N GLN A 18 0.38 18.20 42.22
CA GLN A 18 -0.98 18.59 41.85
C GLN A 18 -0.97 19.68 40.76
N LYS A 19 -0.10 20.69 40.89
CA LYS A 19 0.09 21.70 39.84
C LYS A 19 0.58 21.11 38.53
N GLN A 20 1.50 20.13 38.59
CA GLN A 20 2.03 19.47 37.40
C GLN A 20 0.95 18.64 36.68
N GLN A 21 0.12 17.91 37.43
CA GLN A 21 -1.02 17.18 36.86
C GLN A 21 -2.05 18.12 36.23
N GLN A 22 -2.35 19.25 36.88
CA GLN A 22 -3.29 20.22 36.35
C GLN A 22 -2.78 20.86 35.05
N GLN A 23 -1.47 21.16 34.96
CA GLN A 23 -0.87 21.65 33.72
C GLN A 23 -0.90 20.61 32.60
N GLN A 24 -0.71 19.33 32.91
CA GLN A 24 -0.83 18.26 31.90
C GLN A 24 -2.27 18.11 31.40
N GLN A 25 -3.27 18.21 32.27
CA GLN A 25 -4.68 18.17 31.87
C GLN A 25 -5.04 19.35 30.97
N GLN A 26 -4.64 20.57 31.33
CA GLN A 26 -4.87 21.75 30.50
C GLN A 26 -4.19 21.63 29.13
N HIS A 27 -2.99 21.06 29.06
CA HIS A 27 -2.30 20.85 27.80
C HIS A 27 -3.03 19.83 26.91
N LEU A 28 -3.53 18.73 27.49
CA LEU A 28 -4.33 17.73 26.78
C LEU A 28 -5.66 18.29 26.27
N GLU A 29 -6.33 19.14 27.06
CA GLU A 29 -7.56 19.84 26.65
C GLU A 29 -7.31 20.74 25.44
N VAL A 30 -6.25 21.56 25.47
CA VAL A 30 -5.86 22.41 24.33
C VAL A 30 -5.53 21.60 23.09
N LEU A 31 -4.83 20.46 23.25
CA LEU A 31 -4.55 19.55 22.12
C LEU A 31 -5.83 18.94 21.53
N SER A 32 -6.78 18.54 22.39
CA SER A 32 -8.09 18.02 21.98
C SER A 32 -8.94 19.09 21.28
N GLU A 33 -8.99 20.31 21.81
CA GLU A 33 -9.71 21.43 21.20
C GLU A 33 -9.12 21.82 19.84
N ASN A 34 -7.79 21.85 19.73
CA ASN A 34 -7.11 22.10 18.45
C ASN A 34 -7.41 20.99 17.43
N HIS A 35 -7.41 19.72 17.85
CA HIS A 35 -7.77 18.61 16.98
C HIS A 35 -9.23 18.71 16.49
N HIS A 36 -10.16 19.09 17.38
CA HIS A 36 -11.57 19.28 17.03
C HIS A 36 -11.77 20.47 16.07
N HIS A 37 -11.08 21.59 16.30
CA HIS A 37 -11.11 22.76 15.41
C HIS A 37 -10.55 22.44 14.02
N LEU A 38 -9.44 21.70 13.95
CA LEU A 38 -8.84 21.26 12.69
C LEU A 38 -9.83 20.38 11.91
N HIS A 39 -10.48 19.41 12.55
CA HIS A 39 -11.49 18.56 11.89
C HIS A 39 -12.72 19.35 11.42
N GLN A 40 -13.20 20.34 12.18
CA GLN A 40 -14.34 21.17 11.76
C GLN A 40 -13.98 22.11 10.59
N GLN A 41 -12.78 22.70 10.62
CA GLN A 41 -12.29 23.55 9.53
C GLN A 41 -12.05 22.73 8.27
N ASP A 42 -11.44 21.54 8.37
CA ASP A 42 -11.27 20.63 7.23
C ASP A 42 -12.61 20.15 6.67
N GLY A 43 -13.59 19.81 7.49
CA GLY A 43 -14.91 19.39 7.01
C GLY A 43 -15.64 20.49 6.22
N SER A 44 -15.56 21.74 6.70
CA SER A 44 -16.21 22.90 6.09
C SER A 44 -15.50 23.35 4.80
N HIS A 45 -14.17 23.36 4.80
CA HIS A 45 -13.37 23.68 3.61
C HIS A 45 -13.45 22.59 2.54
N ARG A 46 -13.48 21.30 2.94
CA ARG A 46 -13.61 20.16 2.02
C ARG A 46 -14.99 20.14 1.35
N GLN A 47 -16.07 20.47 2.06
CA GLN A 47 -17.40 20.64 1.45
C GLN A 47 -17.49 21.82 0.49
N GLN A 48 -16.87 22.97 0.83
CA GLN A 48 -16.88 24.14 -0.06
C GLN A 48 -16.00 23.97 -1.30
N GLN A 49 -14.84 23.31 -1.19
CA GLN A 49 -13.98 23.01 -2.34
C GLN A 49 -14.59 21.95 -3.28
N GLN A 50 -15.24 20.91 -2.74
CA GLN A 50 -15.95 19.91 -3.56
C GLN A 50 -17.10 20.49 -4.37
N GLN A 51 -17.71 21.60 -3.93
CA GLN A 51 -18.78 22.28 -4.65
C GLN A 51 -18.28 23.26 -5.73
N GLN A 52 -16.98 23.60 -5.76
CA GLN A 52 -16.42 24.62 -6.65
C GLN A 52 -15.46 24.09 -7.72
N GLU A 53 -15.04 22.83 -7.67
CA GLU A 53 -14.31 22.25 -8.80
C GLU A 53 -15.26 21.98 -9.98
N PRO A 54 -14.99 22.49 -11.19
CA PRO A 54 -15.74 22.08 -12.36
C PRO A 54 -15.54 20.57 -12.49
N GLN A 55 -16.62 19.79 -12.38
CA GLN A 55 -16.61 18.36 -12.70
C GLN A 55 -16.23 18.23 -14.18
N GLN A 56 -14.92 18.19 -14.46
CA GLN A 56 -14.41 17.88 -15.79
C GLN A 56 -14.89 16.46 -16.08
N GLN A 57 -15.89 16.35 -16.97
CA GLN A 57 -16.32 15.07 -17.49
C GLN A 57 -15.09 14.37 -18.07
N LEU A 58 -14.73 13.23 -17.46
CA LEU A 58 -13.63 12.40 -17.92
C LEU A 58 -13.91 11.96 -19.36
N GLN A 59 -12.87 11.91 -20.18
CA GLN A 59 -13.00 11.35 -21.51
C GLN A 59 -13.41 9.86 -21.41
N PRO A 60 -14.19 9.31 -22.36
CA PRO A 60 -14.69 7.94 -22.27
C PRO A 60 -13.59 6.88 -22.02
N GLN A 61 -12.42 7.07 -22.62
CA GLN A 61 -11.26 6.19 -22.42
C GLN A 61 -10.69 6.28 -20.99
N GLN A 62 -10.65 7.47 -20.40
CA GLN A 62 -10.21 7.66 -19.01
C GLN A 62 -11.20 7.03 -18.03
N GLN A 63 -12.50 7.16 -18.31
CA GLN A 63 -13.55 6.54 -17.50
C GLN A 63 -13.47 5.00 -17.54
N GLN A 64 -13.24 4.42 -18.72
CA GLN A 64 -13.04 2.98 -18.85
C GLN A 64 -11.78 2.51 -18.09
N GLN A 65 -10.67 3.24 -18.19
CA GLN A 65 -9.44 2.93 -17.45
C GLN A 65 -9.67 2.99 -15.93
N GLN A 66 -10.36 4.03 -15.45
CA GLN A 66 -10.70 4.18 -14.04
C GLN A 66 -11.54 2.99 -13.55
N GLN A 67 -12.55 2.57 -14.31
CA GLN A 67 -13.39 1.41 -13.98
C GLN A 67 -12.57 0.12 -13.89
N GLN A 68 -11.65 -0.10 -14.83
CA GLN A 68 -10.76 -1.26 -14.82
C GLN A 68 -9.86 -1.29 -13.58
N LEU A 69 -9.30 -0.13 -13.20
CA LEU A 69 -8.45 -0.02 -12.03
C LEU A 69 -9.25 -0.26 -10.73
N LEU A 70 -10.42 0.36 -10.58
CA LEU A 70 -11.27 0.15 -9.41
C LEU A 70 -11.73 -1.31 -9.28
N ALA A 71 -12.10 -1.95 -10.39
CA ALA A 71 -12.48 -3.36 -10.39
C ALA A 71 -11.30 -4.26 -9.97
N ALA A 72 -10.10 -4.01 -10.49
CA ALA A 72 -8.90 -4.76 -10.12
C ALA A 72 -8.52 -4.56 -8.64
N ALA A 73 -8.64 -3.33 -8.13
CA ALA A 73 -8.39 -3.02 -6.73
C ALA A 73 -9.42 -3.69 -5.80
N ALA A 74 -10.71 -3.68 -6.16
CA ALA A 74 -11.76 -4.36 -5.41
C ALA A 74 -11.53 -5.88 -5.35
N ALA A 75 -11.18 -6.50 -6.48
CA ALA A 75 -10.85 -7.92 -6.54
C ALA A 75 -9.61 -8.26 -5.68
N ALA A 76 -8.60 -7.40 -5.66
CA ALA A 76 -7.43 -7.57 -4.79
C ALA A 76 -7.81 -7.46 -3.30
N ALA A 77 -8.68 -6.53 -2.93
CA ALA A 77 -9.10 -6.32 -1.55
C ALA A 77 -9.76 -7.55 -0.92
N LEU A 78 -10.40 -8.41 -1.73
CA LEU A 78 -10.98 -9.69 -1.28
C LEU A 78 -9.93 -10.70 -0.80
N ASN A 79 -8.67 -10.54 -1.22
CA ASN A 79 -7.56 -11.42 -0.82
C ASN A 79 -6.74 -10.84 0.35
N ALA A 80 -7.18 -9.71 0.93
CA ALA A 80 -6.46 -9.06 2.02
C ALA A 80 -6.38 -9.96 3.26
N TYR A 81 -5.17 -10.19 3.76
CA TYR A 81 -4.94 -10.82 5.05
C TYR A 81 -4.83 -9.72 6.11
N ALA A 82 -5.95 -9.34 6.72
CA ALA A 82 -6.00 -8.22 7.67
C ALA A 82 -6.65 -8.59 9.02
N PRO A 83 -6.17 -9.63 9.75
CA PRO A 83 -6.78 -10.03 11.01
C PRO A 83 -6.57 -9.04 12.14
N TYR A 84 -5.59 -8.12 12.06
CA TYR A 84 -5.26 -7.20 13.15
C TYR A 84 -5.86 -5.81 12.90
N SER A 85 -5.55 -5.21 11.75
CA SER A 85 -6.07 -3.89 11.36
C SER A 85 -7.54 -3.94 10.96
N LYS A 86 -8.03 -5.11 10.54
CA LYS A 86 -9.37 -5.32 9.92
C LYS A 86 -9.59 -4.52 8.63
N SER A 87 -8.56 -3.84 8.13
CA SER A 87 -8.62 -2.97 6.96
C SER A 87 -8.36 -3.78 5.69
N ARG A 88 -9.45 -4.18 5.02
CA ARG A 88 -9.38 -4.88 3.74
C ARG A 88 -9.24 -3.89 2.60
N VAL A 89 -8.00 -3.53 2.28
CA VAL A 89 -7.69 -2.61 1.18
C VAL A 89 -7.04 -3.38 0.05
N GLY A 90 -7.46 -3.07 -1.18
CA GLY A 90 -6.80 -3.47 -2.40
C GLY A 90 -6.38 -2.24 -3.18
N VAL A 91 -5.22 -2.31 -3.84
CA VAL A 91 -4.69 -1.25 -4.68
C VAL A 91 -4.34 -1.82 -6.04
N SER A 92 -4.66 -1.09 -7.10
CA SER A 92 -4.24 -1.38 -8.47
C SER A 92 -3.44 -0.21 -9.04
N VAL A 93 -2.42 -0.53 -9.82
CA VAL A 93 -1.50 0.41 -10.44
C VAL A 93 -1.42 0.09 -11.92
N LEU A 94 -1.71 1.07 -12.78
CA LEU A 94 -1.39 1.00 -14.19
C LEU A 94 0.09 1.34 -14.37
N GLY A 95 0.87 0.39 -14.86
CA GLY A 95 2.24 0.62 -15.27
C GLY A 95 2.32 1.34 -16.61
N THR A 96 3.41 2.07 -16.81
CA THR A 96 3.79 2.67 -18.12
C THR A 96 4.03 1.62 -19.21
N ASP A 97 4.17 0.35 -18.85
CA ASP A 97 4.17 -0.82 -19.76
C ASP A 97 2.75 -1.26 -20.19
N GLY A 98 1.72 -0.53 -19.73
CA GLY A 98 0.32 -0.79 -20.02
C GLY A 98 -0.29 -1.94 -19.20
N ARG A 99 0.42 -2.52 -18.24
CA ARG A 99 -0.10 -3.63 -17.41
C ARG A 99 -0.66 -3.11 -16.09
N ILE A 100 -1.62 -3.84 -15.51
CA ILE A 100 -2.15 -3.54 -14.18
C ILE A 100 -1.49 -4.47 -13.16
N TYR A 101 -0.93 -3.86 -12.12
CA TYR A 101 -0.32 -4.53 -10.98
C TYR A 101 -1.20 -4.32 -9.75
N VAL A 102 -1.39 -5.36 -8.94
CA VAL A 102 -2.30 -5.30 -7.79
C VAL A 102 -1.61 -5.71 -6.50
N GLY A 103 -2.12 -5.18 -5.40
CA GLY A 103 -1.72 -5.51 -4.05
C GLY A 103 -2.91 -5.43 -3.10
N CYS A 104 -2.80 -6.10 -1.96
CA CYS A 104 -3.81 -6.06 -0.91
C CYS A 104 -3.13 -5.96 0.47
N THR A 105 -3.86 -5.51 1.48
CA THR A 105 -3.31 -5.42 2.84
C THR A 105 -2.85 -6.80 3.31
N PHE A 106 -1.63 -6.85 3.87
CA PHE A 106 -1.10 -8.02 4.55
C PHE A 106 -0.61 -7.59 5.92
N ASP A 107 -1.35 -7.96 6.97
CA ASP A 107 -0.94 -7.69 8.34
C ASP A 107 -0.02 -8.78 8.86
N SER A 108 0.94 -8.38 9.68
CA SER A 108 1.73 -9.27 10.52
C SER A 108 1.43 -9.02 11.99
N ALA A 109 1.56 -10.06 12.81
CA ALA A 109 1.51 -9.92 14.27
C ALA A 109 2.61 -8.96 14.77
N ALA A 110 3.76 -8.95 14.09
CA ALA A 110 4.78 -7.94 14.24
C ALA A 110 4.41 -6.75 13.37
N TYR A 111 3.79 -5.72 13.97
CA TYR A 111 3.25 -4.57 13.24
C TYR A 111 4.22 -3.90 12.23
N PRO A 112 5.53 -3.76 12.50
CA PRO A 112 6.49 -3.23 11.52
C PRO A 112 6.64 -4.06 10.24
N CYS A 113 6.17 -5.32 10.25
CA CYS A 113 6.23 -6.23 9.11
C CYS A 113 4.92 -6.27 8.31
N SER A 114 3.90 -5.50 8.71
CA SER A 114 2.67 -5.34 7.92
C SER A 114 2.96 -4.51 6.66
N VAL A 115 2.34 -4.88 5.54
CA VAL A 115 2.60 -4.25 4.22
C VAL A 115 1.32 -3.64 3.66
N CYS A 116 1.39 -2.35 3.30
CA CYS A 116 0.31 -1.62 2.61
C CYS A 116 0.07 -2.21 1.23
N ALA A 117 -1.21 -2.30 0.82
CA ALA A 117 -1.60 -2.75 -0.51
C ALA A 117 -0.86 -2.01 -1.64
N ALA A 118 -0.63 -0.69 -1.49
CA ALA A 118 0.09 0.12 -2.46
C ALA A 118 1.56 -0.28 -2.59
N HIS A 119 2.25 -0.61 -1.49
CA HIS A 119 3.65 -1.04 -1.54
C HIS A 119 3.78 -2.32 -2.37
N ILE A 120 2.86 -3.26 -2.20
CA ILE A 120 2.84 -4.51 -2.98
C ILE A 120 2.61 -4.21 -4.47
N ALA A 121 1.59 -3.41 -4.81
CA ALA A 121 1.27 -3.08 -6.20
C ALA A 121 2.45 -2.35 -6.91
N VAL A 122 3.06 -1.38 -6.23
CA VAL A 122 4.21 -0.63 -6.75
C VAL A 122 5.45 -1.52 -6.86
N ALA A 123 5.75 -2.34 -5.85
CA ALA A 123 6.88 -3.27 -5.90
C ALA A 123 6.74 -4.28 -7.05
N GLN A 124 5.52 -4.76 -7.33
CA GLN A 124 5.28 -5.61 -8.49
C GLN A 124 5.51 -4.88 -9.82
N ALA A 125 5.00 -3.66 -9.97
CA ALA A 125 5.25 -2.85 -11.16
C ALA A 125 6.75 -2.60 -11.37
N ALA A 126 7.48 -2.31 -10.30
CA ALA A 126 8.91 -2.05 -10.30
C ALA A 126 9.74 -3.28 -10.67
N THR A 127 9.48 -4.42 -10.04
CA THR A 127 10.33 -5.63 -10.17
C THR A 127 9.92 -6.51 -11.35
N LYS A 128 8.62 -6.65 -11.64
CA LYS A 128 8.13 -7.51 -12.73
C LYS A 128 7.97 -6.75 -14.03
N GLY A 129 7.46 -5.52 -13.96
CA GLY A 129 7.21 -4.67 -15.12
C GLY A 129 8.38 -3.78 -15.51
N ARG A 130 9.26 -3.45 -14.56
CA ARG A 130 10.20 -2.32 -14.67
C ARG A 130 9.47 -1.04 -15.11
N ALA A 131 8.27 -0.86 -14.58
CA ALA A 131 7.32 0.15 -15.04
C ALA A 131 7.11 1.23 -13.99
N ARG A 132 7.07 2.48 -14.44
CA ARG A 132 6.60 3.61 -13.63
C ARG A 132 5.09 3.57 -13.46
N VAL A 133 4.59 4.19 -12.40
CA VAL A 133 3.16 4.34 -12.13
C VAL A 133 2.57 5.41 -13.06
N ALA A 134 1.54 5.06 -13.80
CA ALA A 134 0.79 5.97 -14.68
C ALA A 134 -0.58 6.36 -14.10
N ALA A 135 -1.24 5.43 -13.40
CA ALA A 135 -2.51 5.67 -12.71
C ALA A 135 -2.67 4.68 -11.55
N CYS A 136 -3.51 5.02 -10.57
CA CYS A 136 -3.72 4.21 -9.37
C CYS A 136 -5.19 4.21 -8.94
N ALA A 137 -5.67 3.09 -8.41
CA ALA A 137 -6.91 3.03 -7.66
C ALA A 137 -6.75 2.28 -6.34
N ALA A 138 -7.44 2.73 -5.31
CA ALA A 138 -7.47 2.11 -3.98
C ALA A 138 -8.93 1.84 -3.59
N VAL A 139 -9.21 0.61 -3.17
CA VAL A 139 -10.55 0.20 -2.73
C VAL A 139 -10.47 -0.39 -1.33
N ARG A 140 -11.33 0.08 -0.43
CA ARG A 140 -11.53 -0.53 0.89
C ARG A 140 -12.87 -1.27 0.92
N ILE A 141 -12.87 -2.49 1.45
CA ILE A 141 -14.10 -3.24 1.72
C ILE A 141 -14.56 -2.96 3.15
N ILE A 142 -15.73 -2.36 3.28
CA ILE A 142 -16.38 -1.95 4.54
C ILE A 142 -17.38 -3.00 5.01
N ARG A 143 -17.40 -3.28 6.31
CA ARG A 143 -18.44 -4.09 6.96
C ARG A 143 -19.60 -3.24 7.45
N GLU A 144 -20.77 -3.84 7.59
CA GLU A 144 -21.92 -3.15 8.18
C GLU A 144 -21.55 -2.56 9.56
N GLY A 145 -21.82 -1.27 9.74
CA GLY A 145 -21.49 -0.53 10.96
C GLY A 145 -20.05 0.01 11.06
N GLU A 146 -19.17 -0.24 10.07
CA GLU A 146 -17.89 0.45 9.98
C GLU A 146 -18.06 1.84 9.35
N GLU A 147 -17.41 2.85 9.94
CA GLU A 147 -17.37 4.18 9.36
C GLU A 147 -16.48 4.25 8.11
N ALA A 148 -16.85 5.18 7.23
CA ALA A 148 -16.05 5.55 6.08
C ALA A 148 -14.68 6.06 6.55
N ALA A 149 -13.61 5.65 5.86
CA ALA A 149 -12.29 6.14 6.18
C ALA A 149 -12.09 7.54 5.59
N ASP A 150 -11.52 8.46 6.38
CA ASP A 150 -11.09 9.76 5.87
C ASP A 150 -10.08 9.61 4.72
N PHE A 151 -9.21 8.58 4.82
CA PHE A 151 -8.19 8.25 3.82
C PHE A 151 -7.98 6.73 3.73
N ILE A 152 -7.95 6.20 2.50
CA ILE A 152 -7.63 4.78 2.22
C ILE A 152 -6.10 4.56 2.19
N LEU A 153 -5.34 5.56 1.72
CA LEU A 153 -3.89 5.52 1.62
C LEU A 153 -3.26 6.46 2.65
N ASN A 154 -2.20 6.00 3.31
CA ASN A 154 -1.41 6.82 4.24
C ASN A 154 -0.23 7.51 3.53
N GLY A 155 0.47 8.39 4.25
CA GLY A 155 1.63 9.12 3.73
C GLY A 155 2.71 8.24 3.10
N CYS A 156 3.06 7.10 3.70
CA CYS A 156 4.05 6.17 3.16
C CYS A 156 3.59 5.57 1.82
N CYS A 157 2.32 5.17 1.71
CA CYS A 157 1.77 4.64 0.46
C CYS A 157 1.81 5.73 -0.65
N LEU A 158 1.56 7.00 -0.29
CA LEU A 158 1.66 8.14 -1.22
C LEU A 158 3.10 8.46 -1.63
N GLU A 159 4.06 8.34 -0.71
CA GLU A 159 5.50 8.49 -1.01
C GLU A 159 5.96 7.46 -2.02
N TRP A 160 5.61 6.18 -1.82
CA TRP A 160 5.92 5.11 -2.77
C TRP A 160 5.31 5.38 -4.15
N LEU A 161 4.02 5.74 -4.20
CA LEU A 161 3.35 6.06 -5.46
C LEU A 161 4.04 7.22 -6.18
N SER A 162 4.38 8.29 -5.45
CA SER A 162 4.96 9.50 -6.03
C SER A 162 6.39 9.31 -6.49
N GLU A 163 7.17 8.52 -5.75
CA GLU A 163 8.52 8.14 -6.16
C GLU A 163 8.48 7.38 -7.49
N TYR A 164 7.64 6.34 -7.59
CA TYR A 164 7.55 5.50 -8.78
C TYR A 164 6.74 6.11 -9.93
N ALA A 165 5.99 7.17 -9.69
CA ALA A 165 5.38 7.99 -10.75
C ALA A 165 6.43 8.77 -11.56
N GLY A 166 7.61 9.06 -10.99
CA GLY A 166 8.54 9.99 -11.62
C GLY A 166 7.89 11.36 -11.79
N ASP A 167 8.07 12.00 -12.96
CA ASP A 167 7.46 13.32 -13.24
C ASP A 167 6.01 13.26 -13.71
N ALA A 168 5.44 12.05 -13.86
CA ALA A 168 4.06 11.91 -14.28
C ALA A 168 3.09 12.45 -13.22
N GLU A 169 2.00 13.06 -13.67
CA GLU A 169 0.87 13.36 -12.79
C GLU A 169 -0.01 12.12 -12.71
N VAL A 170 -0.14 11.58 -11.50
CA VAL A 170 -0.91 10.37 -11.23
C VAL A 170 -2.20 10.76 -10.53
N TYR A 171 -3.31 10.22 -11.03
CA TYR A 171 -4.58 10.27 -10.33
C TYR A 171 -4.73 9.02 -9.47
N VAL A 172 -5.15 9.24 -8.22
CA VAL A 172 -5.50 8.18 -7.27
C VAL A 172 -7.02 8.17 -7.13
N HIS A 173 -7.64 7.12 -7.64
CA HIS A 173 -9.09 6.91 -7.51
C HIS A 173 -9.38 6.09 -6.25
N CYS A 174 -10.10 6.66 -5.30
CA CYS A 174 -10.45 5.98 -4.07
C CYS A 174 -11.91 5.51 -4.12
N ALA A 175 -12.21 4.33 -3.60
CA ALA A 175 -13.60 3.92 -3.36
C ALA A 175 -13.74 3.02 -2.14
N GLU A 176 -14.94 3.05 -1.55
CA GLU A 176 -15.31 2.16 -0.47
C GLU A 176 -16.52 1.32 -0.90
N VAL A 177 -16.45 0.02 -0.62
CA VAL A 177 -17.43 -0.96 -1.11
C VAL A 177 -17.91 -1.81 0.06
N ALA A 178 -19.21 -1.97 0.22
CA ALA A 178 -19.77 -2.84 1.25
C ALA A 178 -19.41 -4.32 0.99
N GLU A 179 -19.13 -5.09 2.03
CA GLU A 179 -18.75 -6.50 1.92
C GLU A 179 -19.77 -7.33 1.13
N GLY A 180 -21.08 -7.07 1.32
CA GLY A 180 -22.14 -7.78 0.61
C GLY A 180 -22.23 -7.48 -0.89
N SER A 181 -21.70 -6.34 -1.35
CA SER A 181 -21.63 -6.01 -2.79
C SER A 181 -20.33 -6.48 -3.45
N ALA A 182 -19.33 -6.89 -2.66
CA ALA A 182 -18.07 -7.43 -3.12
C ALA A 182 -18.09 -8.96 -3.33
N ALA A 183 -19.27 -9.58 -3.48
CA ALA A 183 -19.45 -11.03 -3.48
C ALA A 183 -18.51 -11.77 -4.46
N ALA A 184 -17.86 -12.80 -3.91
CA ALA A 184 -16.76 -13.55 -4.49
C ALA A 184 -17.13 -14.32 -5.76
N ALA A 185 -16.28 -14.20 -6.77
CA ALA A 185 -16.21 -15.13 -7.89
C ALA A 185 -14.79 -15.73 -7.96
N GLY A 186 -14.72 -17.04 -7.68
CA GLY A 186 -13.68 -17.95 -8.14
C GLY A 186 -12.23 -17.58 -7.81
N THR A 187 -11.74 -18.11 -6.71
CA THR A 187 -10.31 -18.33 -6.42
C THR A 187 -9.61 -19.03 -7.60
N ALA A 188 -8.79 -18.31 -8.39
CA ALA A 188 -7.68 -18.89 -9.18
C ALA A 188 -6.81 -17.88 -9.97
N ALA A 189 -7.22 -16.63 -10.23
CA ALA A 189 -6.51 -15.81 -11.26
C ALA A 189 -5.76 -14.56 -10.77
N ALA A 190 -5.73 -14.25 -9.46
CA ALA A 190 -4.96 -13.12 -8.93
C ALA A 190 -3.51 -13.47 -8.54
N ALA A 191 -3.13 -14.74 -8.63
CA ALA A 191 -1.80 -15.24 -8.27
C ALA A 191 -0.94 -15.56 -9.51
N ALA A 192 -0.72 -14.59 -10.39
CA ALA A 192 0.43 -14.60 -11.32
C ALA A 192 0.62 -13.19 -11.87
N GLY A 193 1.83 -12.65 -11.72
CA GLY A 193 2.15 -11.28 -12.14
C GLY A 193 2.03 -11.09 -13.65
N ALA A 194 1.68 -9.84 -14.03
CA ALA A 194 1.56 -9.33 -15.39
C ALA A 194 0.39 -9.91 -16.21
N LEU A 195 -0.84 -9.44 -15.90
CA LEU A 195 -1.99 -9.59 -16.79
C LEU A 195 -2.02 -8.39 -17.77
N THR A 196 -2.04 -8.66 -19.07
CA THR A 196 -2.28 -7.67 -20.13
C THR A 196 -3.66 -6.99 -19.96
N PRO A 197 -3.89 -5.76 -20.48
CA PRO A 197 -5.19 -5.06 -20.40
C PRO A 197 -6.41 -5.92 -20.79
N THR A 198 -6.25 -6.77 -21.81
CA THR A 198 -7.28 -7.70 -22.30
C THR A 198 -7.53 -8.87 -21.36
N ALA A 199 -6.50 -9.37 -20.68
CA ALA A 199 -6.62 -10.43 -19.68
C ALA A 199 -7.20 -9.92 -18.35
N VAL A 200 -6.93 -8.66 -17.98
CA VAL A 200 -7.59 -8.00 -16.84
C VAL A 200 -9.05 -7.69 -17.16
N ALA A 201 -9.40 -7.29 -18.39
CA ALA A 201 -10.80 -7.17 -18.79
C ALA A 201 -11.55 -8.51 -18.74
N ALA A 202 -10.90 -9.62 -19.12
CA ALA A 202 -11.49 -10.96 -19.04
C ALA A 202 -11.54 -11.52 -17.60
N ALA A 203 -10.53 -11.26 -16.77
CA ALA A 203 -10.52 -11.61 -15.35
C ALA A 203 -11.47 -10.74 -14.53
N ALA A 204 -11.59 -9.44 -14.85
CA ALA A 204 -12.55 -8.51 -14.25
C ALA A 204 -13.98 -8.81 -14.69
N ALA A 205 -14.21 -9.31 -15.91
CA ALA A 205 -15.50 -9.84 -16.33
C ALA A 205 -15.94 -11.07 -15.50
N GLY A 206 -14.99 -11.75 -14.85
CA GLY A 206 -15.26 -12.83 -13.90
C GLY A 206 -15.19 -12.42 -12.42
N ALA A 207 -14.57 -11.30 -12.04
CA ALA A 207 -14.19 -10.99 -10.65
C ALA A 207 -15.14 -10.05 -9.90
N LEU A 208 -15.93 -9.25 -10.61
CA LEU A 208 -17.11 -8.57 -10.07
C LEU A 208 -18.21 -8.72 -11.11
N THR A 209 -19.47 -8.90 -10.69
CA THR A 209 -20.56 -8.73 -11.65
C THR A 209 -20.43 -7.35 -12.29
N PRO A 210 -20.76 -7.17 -13.58
CA PRO A 210 -20.76 -5.84 -14.21
C PRO A 210 -21.55 -4.81 -13.39
N ALA A 211 -22.56 -5.26 -12.64
CA ALA A 211 -23.32 -4.46 -11.69
C ALA A 211 -22.51 -4.05 -10.45
N ALA A 212 -21.67 -4.92 -9.88
CA ALA A 212 -20.82 -4.60 -8.74
C ALA A 212 -19.57 -3.78 -9.13
N ALA A 213 -19.00 -4.01 -10.32
CA ALA A 213 -17.97 -3.14 -10.90
C ALA A 213 -18.55 -1.76 -11.25
N ALA A 214 -19.77 -1.70 -11.80
CA ALA A 214 -20.50 -0.46 -12.00
C ALA A 214 -20.92 0.19 -10.69
N ALA A 215 -21.23 -0.58 -9.63
CA ALA A 215 -21.54 -0.04 -8.31
C ALA A 215 -20.29 0.49 -7.59
N ALA A 216 -19.12 -0.17 -7.71
CA ALA A 216 -17.85 0.35 -7.22
C ALA A 216 -17.40 1.59 -8.02
N ALA A 217 -17.68 1.62 -9.33
CA ALA A 217 -17.43 2.79 -10.18
C ALA A 217 -18.46 3.92 -9.99
N ALA A 218 -19.70 3.61 -9.59
CA ALA A 218 -20.73 4.59 -9.25
C ALA A 218 -20.59 5.07 -7.79
N ALA A 219 -19.98 4.25 -6.92
CA ALA A 219 -19.57 4.61 -5.58
C ALA A 219 -18.20 5.32 -5.55
N ALA A 220 -17.43 5.32 -6.65
CA ALA A 220 -16.22 6.14 -6.83
C ALA A 220 -16.61 7.62 -6.74
N ALA A 221 -16.52 8.29 -5.59
CA ALA A 221 -15.47 8.34 -4.58
C ALA A 221 -14.16 8.91 -5.12
N ALA A 222 -13.64 9.82 -4.31
CA ALA A 222 -12.90 10.96 -4.78
C ALA A 222 -11.64 10.57 -5.56
N SER A 223 -11.38 11.33 -6.62
CA SER A 223 -10.17 11.23 -7.42
C SER A 223 -9.25 12.37 -7.03
N TYR A 224 -8.04 12.04 -6.60
CA TYR A 224 -7.09 13.03 -6.14
C TYR A 224 -5.87 13.05 -7.04
N LYS A 225 -5.40 14.25 -7.37
CA LYS A 225 -4.07 14.44 -7.96
C LYS A 225 -3.03 14.10 -6.92
N LEU A 226 -2.08 13.23 -7.27
CA LEU A 226 -1.04 12.83 -6.33
C LEU A 226 -0.15 14.02 -5.91
N SER A 227 0.08 14.98 -6.81
CA SER A 227 0.78 16.22 -6.49
C SER A 227 0.06 17.09 -5.46
N PHE A 228 -1.27 16.97 -5.33
CA PHE A 228 -2.04 17.65 -4.31
C PHE A 228 -1.89 16.96 -2.94
N LEU A 229 -1.87 15.62 -2.93
CA LEU A 229 -1.73 14.84 -1.71
C LEU A 229 -0.31 14.89 -1.14
N LEU A 230 0.71 15.02 -2.01
CA LEU A 230 2.11 15.01 -1.60
C LEU A 230 2.97 15.98 -2.44
N PRO A 231 2.85 17.30 -2.22
CA PRO A 231 3.47 18.33 -3.06
C PRO A 231 5.00 18.36 -3.00
N PHE A 232 5.60 17.83 -1.92
CA PHE A 232 7.06 17.82 -1.72
C PHE A 232 7.71 16.45 -1.95
N ALA A 233 7.01 15.54 -2.63
CA ALA A 233 7.50 14.19 -2.84
C ALA A 233 8.82 14.16 -3.63
N GLN A 234 9.80 13.41 -3.14
CA GLN A 234 11.03 13.17 -3.89
C GLN A 234 10.80 12.09 -4.96
N ARG A 235 10.56 12.53 -6.20
CA ARG A 235 10.32 11.64 -7.34
C ARG A 235 11.58 10.84 -7.73
N LEU A 236 11.41 9.62 -8.23
CA LEU A 236 12.52 8.84 -8.79
C LEU A 236 12.86 9.37 -10.18
N GLN A 237 13.95 10.13 -10.28
CA GLN A 237 14.42 10.72 -11.54
C GLN A 237 15.21 9.74 -12.41
N GLN A 238 15.79 8.72 -11.79
CA GLN A 238 16.57 7.72 -12.50
C GLN A 238 15.65 6.78 -13.27
N PRO A 239 15.95 6.42 -14.53
CA PRO A 239 15.25 5.34 -15.21
C PRO A 239 15.46 4.04 -14.42
N PHE A 240 14.56 3.07 -14.59
CA PHE A 240 14.87 1.71 -14.17
C PHE A 240 16.20 1.32 -14.85
N ALA A 241 17.22 0.99 -14.05
CA ALA A 241 18.50 0.54 -14.59
C ALA A 241 18.27 -0.63 -15.55
N ALA A 242 19.24 -0.99 -16.40
CA ALA A 242 19.15 -2.25 -17.13
C ALA A 242 19.02 -3.43 -16.13
N PRO A 243 18.33 -4.53 -16.49
CA PRO A 243 18.43 -5.76 -15.70
C PRO A 243 19.89 -6.09 -15.48
N PHE A 244 20.23 -6.48 -14.26
CA PHE A 244 21.60 -6.88 -14.00
C PHE A 244 21.92 -8.17 -14.77
N ALA A 245 23.19 -8.36 -15.10
CA ALA A 245 23.64 -9.63 -15.67
C ALA A 245 23.18 -10.79 -14.78
N ALA A 246 22.76 -11.90 -15.42
CA ALA A 246 22.35 -13.10 -14.70
C ALA A 246 23.45 -13.53 -13.73
N LEU A 247 23.04 -13.88 -12.51
CA LEU A 247 23.95 -14.47 -11.54
C LEU A 247 24.42 -15.84 -12.06
N PRO A 248 25.65 -16.27 -11.74
CA PRO A 248 26.15 -17.58 -12.12
C PRO A 248 25.24 -18.69 -11.56
N PRO A 249 25.17 -19.86 -12.22
CA PRO A 249 24.37 -20.98 -11.75
C PRO A 249 24.89 -21.50 -10.39
N PHE A 250 23.98 -22.01 -9.56
CA PHE A 250 24.28 -22.51 -8.22
C PHE A 250 24.54 -24.03 -8.21
N ASP A 251 25.23 -24.54 -9.24
CA ASP A 251 25.42 -25.97 -9.43
C ASP A 251 26.36 -26.59 -8.37
N ASP A 252 27.29 -25.81 -7.83
CA ASP A 252 28.31 -26.26 -6.87
C ASP A 252 27.98 -25.94 -5.40
N VAL A 253 26.71 -25.64 -5.09
CA VAL A 253 26.33 -25.28 -3.70
C VAL A 253 26.34 -26.51 -2.81
N THR A 254 27.04 -26.41 -1.68
CA THR A 254 27.13 -27.45 -0.65
C THR A 254 26.44 -27.02 0.65
N THR A 255 25.85 -27.97 1.36
CA THR A 255 25.35 -27.77 2.73
C THR A 255 26.50 -27.60 3.73
N GLU A 256 26.21 -27.20 4.97
CA GLU A 256 27.22 -27.09 6.04
C GLU A 256 27.98 -28.42 6.28
N ASP A 257 27.32 -29.56 6.05
CA ASP A 257 27.92 -30.89 6.15
C ASP A 257 28.78 -31.29 4.92
N GLY A 258 28.98 -30.37 3.96
CA GLY A 258 29.77 -30.60 2.75
C GLY A 258 29.09 -31.48 1.68
N LYS A 259 27.79 -31.73 1.80
CA LYS A 259 27.01 -32.47 0.78
C LYS A 259 26.53 -31.54 -0.31
N ALA A 260 26.47 -32.01 -1.55
CA ALA A 260 25.85 -31.25 -2.63
C ALA A 260 24.37 -30.96 -2.33
N ALA A 261 23.92 -29.75 -2.65
CA ALA A 261 22.52 -29.37 -2.53
C ALA A 261 21.64 -30.24 -3.44
N ASP A 262 20.50 -30.68 -2.91
CA ASP A 262 19.53 -31.45 -3.69
C ASP A 262 18.88 -30.61 -4.80
N ALA A 263 18.04 -31.25 -5.63
CA ALA A 263 17.40 -30.59 -6.77
C ALA A 263 16.42 -29.48 -6.34
N GLU A 264 15.76 -29.64 -5.19
CA GLU A 264 14.76 -28.69 -4.68
C GLU A 264 15.44 -27.43 -4.16
N ALA A 265 16.47 -27.58 -3.34
CA ALA A 265 17.30 -26.48 -2.85
C ALA A 265 17.95 -25.70 -4.01
N ARG A 266 18.45 -26.40 -5.04
CA ARG A 266 18.99 -25.74 -6.24
C ARG A 266 17.91 -24.96 -6.99
N ALA A 267 16.71 -25.53 -7.18
CA ALA A 267 15.61 -24.83 -7.84
C ALA A 267 15.22 -23.54 -7.10
N LEU A 268 15.15 -23.57 -5.77
CA LEU A 268 14.92 -22.40 -4.93
C LEU A 268 16.01 -21.34 -5.11
N LEU A 269 17.28 -21.74 -5.07
CA LEU A 269 18.41 -20.83 -5.28
C LEU A 269 18.38 -20.17 -6.66
N HIS A 270 18.13 -20.95 -7.72
CA HIS A 270 18.01 -20.41 -9.08
C HIS A 270 16.86 -19.40 -9.19
N ALA A 271 15.69 -19.70 -8.60
CA ALA A 271 14.57 -18.77 -8.60
C ALA A 271 14.86 -17.49 -7.79
N ALA A 272 15.55 -17.61 -6.65
CA ALA A 272 15.99 -16.48 -5.85
C ALA A 272 17.00 -15.60 -6.62
N ALA A 273 17.97 -16.18 -7.33
CA ALA A 273 18.88 -15.41 -8.19
C ALA A 273 18.17 -14.71 -9.34
N ALA A 274 17.23 -15.40 -10.00
CA ALA A 274 16.46 -14.83 -11.08
C ALA A 274 15.65 -13.61 -10.57
N ALA A 275 15.08 -13.71 -9.37
CA ALA A 275 14.41 -12.57 -8.73
C ALA A 275 15.39 -11.45 -8.36
N ALA A 276 16.56 -11.77 -7.80
CA ALA A 276 17.58 -10.77 -7.46
C ALA A 276 18.06 -9.96 -8.69
N ALA A 277 18.00 -10.54 -9.89
CA ALA A 277 18.33 -9.83 -11.13
C ALA A 277 17.28 -8.77 -11.52
N THR A 278 16.05 -8.86 -11.00
CA THR A 278 14.96 -7.91 -11.23
C THR A 278 14.76 -6.91 -10.09
N SER A 279 15.61 -6.96 -9.05
CA SER A 279 15.64 -6.01 -7.94
C SER A 279 15.71 -4.56 -8.41
N CYS A 280 14.94 -3.69 -7.74
CA CYS A 280 15.00 -2.24 -7.92
C CYS A 280 15.78 -1.63 -6.74
N CYS A 281 17.11 -1.71 -6.76
CA CYS A 281 17.99 -1.32 -5.65
C CYS A 281 18.90 -0.13 -5.99
N TRP A 282 18.30 0.99 -6.41
CA TRP A 282 19.04 2.15 -6.93
C TRP A 282 19.81 2.93 -5.85
N LYS A 283 19.52 2.72 -4.56
CA LYS A 283 20.16 3.44 -3.45
C LYS A 283 21.31 2.66 -2.84
N SER A 284 21.08 1.40 -2.48
CA SER A 284 22.11 0.58 -1.82
C SER A 284 23.01 -0.20 -2.78
N ALA A 285 22.55 -0.41 -4.01
CA ALA A 285 23.12 -1.38 -4.96
C ALA A 285 23.13 -2.84 -4.45
N VAL A 286 22.40 -3.15 -3.36
CA VAL A 286 22.27 -4.50 -2.80
C VAL A 286 21.08 -5.22 -3.43
N ARG A 287 21.38 -6.32 -4.13
CA ARG A 287 20.37 -7.17 -4.77
C ARG A 287 19.95 -8.27 -3.83
N VAL A 288 18.65 -8.38 -3.61
CA VAL A 288 18.06 -9.44 -2.81
C VAL A 288 16.92 -10.06 -3.58
N GLY A 289 17.00 -11.37 -3.74
CA GLY A 289 15.91 -12.19 -4.22
C GLY A 289 15.66 -13.32 -3.22
N CYS A 290 14.40 -13.67 -3.05
CA CYS A 290 14.01 -14.83 -2.26
C CYS A 290 13.10 -15.74 -3.09
N ALA A 291 13.10 -17.01 -2.75
CA ALA A 291 12.16 -17.99 -3.28
C ALA A 291 11.66 -18.87 -2.15
N LEU A 292 10.39 -19.25 -2.23
CA LEU A 292 9.74 -20.17 -1.31
C LEU A 292 8.89 -21.16 -2.11
N GLN A 293 8.75 -22.35 -1.57
CA GLN A 293 7.92 -23.40 -2.14
C GLN A 293 6.78 -23.71 -1.19
N THR A 294 5.56 -23.73 -1.72
CA THR A 294 4.39 -24.08 -0.92
C THR A 294 4.29 -25.60 -0.76
N GLU A 295 3.43 -26.05 0.16
CA GLU A 295 3.11 -27.48 0.32
C GLU A 295 2.58 -28.11 -0.98
N HIS A 296 1.98 -27.31 -1.86
CA HIS A 296 1.48 -27.72 -3.18
C HIS A 296 2.53 -27.64 -4.29
N GLN A 297 3.82 -27.54 -3.96
CA GLN A 297 4.93 -27.52 -4.92
C GLN A 297 4.88 -26.30 -5.86
N ILE A 298 4.26 -25.20 -5.40
CA ILE A 298 4.25 -23.93 -6.14
C ILE A 298 5.45 -23.11 -5.69
N LEU A 299 6.29 -22.73 -6.66
CA LEU A 299 7.43 -21.87 -6.44
C LEU A 299 7.03 -20.40 -6.56
N ILE A 300 7.28 -19.63 -5.50
CA ILE A 300 7.03 -18.20 -5.43
C ILE A 300 8.36 -17.50 -5.22
N SER A 301 8.65 -16.46 -6.01
CA SER A 301 9.86 -15.66 -5.86
C SER A 301 9.53 -14.17 -5.77
N ALA A 302 10.40 -13.43 -5.07
CA ALA A 302 10.27 -12.00 -4.87
C ALA A 302 11.64 -11.32 -4.88
N ALA A 303 11.66 -10.06 -5.29
CA ALA A 303 12.84 -9.22 -5.38
C ALA A 303 12.63 -7.96 -4.53
N ASN A 304 13.71 -7.41 -3.98
CA ASN A 304 13.63 -6.14 -3.27
C ASN A 304 13.34 -4.96 -4.22
N ALA A 305 12.50 -4.03 -3.76
CA ALA A 305 12.24 -2.75 -4.40
C ALA A 305 12.47 -1.64 -3.37
N GLU A 306 13.45 -0.79 -3.63
CA GLU A 306 13.84 0.29 -2.73
C GLU A 306 13.03 1.56 -2.97
N THR A 307 12.87 2.33 -1.90
CA THR A 307 12.27 3.66 -1.87
C THR A 307 13.22 4.65 -1.19
N LYS A 308 13.11 5.94 -1.52
CA LYS A 308 13.80 7.04 -0.86
C LYS A 308 13.38 7.18 0.60
N ALA A 309 12.09 6.96 0.86
CA ALA A 309 11.49 7.04 2.18
C ALA A 309 12.13 5.97 3.08
N LEU A 310 13.04 6.41 3.96
CA LEU A 310 13.61 5.55 5.00
C LEU A 310 12.55 5.36 6.09
N GLY A 311 11.58 4.50 5.80
CA GLY A 311 10.48 4.14 6.67
C GLY A 311 10.00 2.75 6.32
N ILE A 312 10.78 1.75 6.73
CA ILE A 312 10.46 0.31 6.72
C ILE A 312 10.03 -0.24 5.34
N GLY A 313 10.97 -0.88 4.66
CA GLY A 313 10.75 -1.77 3.52
C GLY A 313 11.57 -3.02 3.71
#